data_AF-A0AAD5T830-F1
#
_entry.id   AF-A0AAD5T830-F1
#
_cell.length_a   1.000
_cell.length_b   1.000
_cell.length_c   1.000
_cell.angle_alpha   90.00
_cell.angle_beta   90.00
_cell.angle_gamma   90.00
#
_symmetry.space_group_name_H-M   'P 1'
#
loop_
_entity.id
_entity.type
_entity.pdbx_description
1 polymer ?
#
loop_
_entity_poly.entity_id
_entity_poly.type
_entity_poly.pdbx_seq_one_letter_code
_entity_poly.pdbx_strand_id
1 'polypeptide(L)'
;MKVERLLLGVAVYSLAAVAVSVLRQCVDDARTLCLGLSHAGGQMDSVVVTLQTRFKLFAAVSFGASSMRTQGEYSVYVGWPTQQQEQSQDNTDKRIDKLAERPVYVSRRTLVGQRMPVFKEEIPQTQTPPAVVATLSPSDFALEFSFPVPTSLLSLAKKQQISCIYAVGGWPSSDVQFLPSADSDFPFHSKKGSFILRDIHALFNLTPSASTIENIDEKIEETVAQDDSVSGTKINYVAIHGYLMTFAWAILTPAAVFTARYLKNSLGHTWYILHKWIFVIGVFTTNIIAFVVLKFAETQSIASTVLTARHNDEPNTFSGIVHKSVGILVVIFGLPLQIILGYVINYLFRQSRTFIPWYDILHHYAGRVISILALLNIFFGLLYYEAFPWVILCYVVYIIGVACAFWYYGEKIHGGAVHHLSDSSKNPNESFIYNPVVNNETDQISDEFEME
;
A
#
# COMPACT_ATOMS: atom_id res chain seq x y z
N MET A 1 27.28 -54.50 21.22
CA MET A 1 27.81 -53.44 20.32
C MET A 1 27.51 -53.60 18.82
N LYS A 2 27.32 -54.79 18.21
CA LYS A 2 26.92 -54.89 16.79
C LYS A 2 25.40 -54.84 16.52
N VAL A 3 24.56 -55.08 17.53
CA VAL A 3 23.09 -55.10 17.39
C VAL A 3 22.46 -53.70 17.59
N GLU A 4 23.07 -52.83 18.39
CA GLU A 4 22.59 -51.44 18.61
C GLU A 4 22.75 -50.55 17.37
N ARG A 5 23.77 -50.79 16.53
CA ARG A 5 23.95 -50.05 15.26
C ARG A 5 22.95 -50.48 14.17
N LEU A 6 22.45 -51.72 14.22
CA LEU A 6 21.42 -52.19 13.30
C LEU A 6 20.04 -51.63 13.69
N LEU A 7 19.74 -51.52 14.99
CA LEU A 7 18.50 -50.90 15.48
C LEU A 7 18.48 -49.38 15.28
N LEU A 8 19.62 -48.68 15.41
CA LEU A 8 19.71 -47.26 15.03
C LEU A 8 19.54 -47.08 13.51
N GLY A 9 20.12 -47.97 12.69
CA GLY A 9 19.98 -47.92 11.23
C GLY A 9 18.55 -48.18 10.76
N VAL A 10 17.81 -49.10 11.38
CA VAL A 10 16.40 -49.38 11.06
C VAL A 10 15.45 -48.31 11.62
N ALA A 11 15.79 -47.69 12.77
CA ALA A 11 15.04 -46.55 13.29
C ALA A 11 15.22 -45.29 12.42
N VAL A 12 16.43 -45.03 11.89
CA VAL A 12 16.69 -43.93 10.95
C VAL A 12 16.09 -44.23 9.56
N TYR A 13 16.08 -45.48 9.10
CA TYR A 13 15.37 -45.86 7.86
C TYR A 13 13.84 -45.80 7.99
N SER A 14 13.29 -45.96 9.19
CA SER A 14 11.84 -45.82 9.45
C SER A 14 11.45 -44.37 9.78
N LEU A 15 12.42 -43.50 10.13
CA LEU A 15 12.27 -42.05 10.29
C LEU A 15 12.74 -41.23 9.10
N ALA A 16 13.22 -41.86 8.02
CA ALA A 16 13.05 -41.33 6.67
C ALA A 16 11.56 -41.41 6.26
N ALA A 17 10.68 -40.94 7.15
CA ALA A 17 9.37 -40.47 6.79
C ALA A 17 9.61 -39.53 5.61
N VAL A 18 9.07 -39.89 4.45
CA VAL A 18 9.03 -39.05 3.26
C VAL A 18 8.75 -37.64 3.75
N ALA A 19 9.76 -36.78 3.75
CA ALA A 19 9.60 -35.39 4.13
C ALA A 19 8.71 -34.83 3.02
N VAL A 20 7.40 -34.89 3.25
CA VAL A 20 6.42 -34.38 2.31
C VAL A 20 6.71 -32.88 2.27
N SER A 21 7.35 -32.46 1.20
CA SER A 21 7.61 -31.07 0.94
C SER A 21 6.27 -30.39 0.77
N VAL A 22 5.95 -29.58 1.77
CA VAL A 22 4.79 -28.69 1.74
C VAL A 22 5.34 -27.29 1.52
N LEU A 23 5.09 -26.73 0.33
CA LEU A 23 5.27 -25.30 0.13
C LEU A 23 4.05 -24.60 0.71
N ARG A 24 4.26 -23.62 1.58
CA ARG A 24 3.16 -22.86 2.15
C ARG A 24 3.43 -21.37 2.05
N GLN A 25 2.41 -20.63 1.64
CA GLN A 25 2.47 -19.18 1.56
C GLN A 25 1.14 -18.56 1.96
N CYS A 26 1.19 -17.63 2.92
CA CYS A 26 0.04 -16.79 3.27
C CYS A 26 0.16 -15.43 2.57
N VAL A 27 -0.97 -14.87 2.16
CA VAL A 27 -1.01 -13.61 1.42
C VAL A 27 -0.61 -12.41 2.29
N ASP A 28 -0.97 -12.43 3.58
CA ASP A 28 -0.67 -11.38 4.54
C ASP A 28 -0.48 -11.94 5.96
N ASP A 29 0.05 -11.10 6.86
CA ASP A 29 0.29 -11.43 8.27
C ASP A 29 -1.02 -11.76 9.02
N ALA A 30 -2.13 -11.19 8.55
CA ALA A 30 -3.47 -11.50 9.05
C ALA A 30 -3.99 -12.88 8.63
N ARG A 31 -3.23 -13.62 7.79
CA ARG A 31 -3.57 -14.95 7.25
C ARG A 31 -4.96 -14.97 6.61
N THR A 32 -5.25 -13.93 5.84
CA THR A 32 -6.51 -13.80 5.08
C THR A 32 -6.77 -15.02 4.21
N LEU A 33 -5.74 -15.44 3.49
CA LEU A 33 -5.71 -16.64 2.68
C LEU A 33 -4.31 -17.23 2.79
N CYS A 34 -4.25 -18.53 3.02
CA CYS A 34 -3.03 -19.32 2.94
C CYS A 34 -3.22 -20.38 1.87
N LEU A 35 -2.16 -20.61 1.09
CA LEU A 35 -2.09 -21.60 0.05
C LEU A 35 -0.97 -22.58 0.39
N GLY A 36 -1.32 -23.86 0.44
CA GLY A 36 -0.38 -24.98 0.58
C GLY A 36 -0.30 -25.77 -0.73
N LEU A 37 0.91 -26.14 -1.15
CA LEU A 37 1.15 -27.08 -2.25
C LEU A 37 1.83 -28.33 -1.71
N SER A 38 1.38 -29.49 -2.17
CA SER A 38 1.95 -30.78 -1.81
C SER A 38 1.76 -31.77 -2.96
N HIS A 39 2.62 -32.77 -3.07
CA HIS A 39 2.46 -33.83 -4.07
C HIS A 39 1.16 -34.63 -3.85
N ALA A 40 0.46 -34.92 -4.94
CA ALA A 40 -0.62 -35.90 -4.92
C ALA A 40 0.00 -37.29 -4.83
N GLY A 41 -0.01 -37.89 -3.64
CA GLY A 41 0.56 -39.23 -3.41
C GLY A 41 0.05 -40.23 -4.45
N GLY A 42 0.92 -40.64 -5.38
CA GLY A 42 0.61 -41.63 -6.42
C GLY A 42 0.34 -41.08 -7.83
N GLN A 43 0.25 -39.77 -8.06
CA GLN A 43 0.10 -39.18 -9.41
C GLN A 43 1.20 -38.15 -9.69
N MET A 44 2.16 -38.52 -10.53
CA MET A 44 3.31 -37.66 -10.89
C MET A 44 2.89 -36.34 -11.59
N ASP A 45 1.70 -36.29 -12.18
CA ASP A 45 1.27 -35.17 -13.01
C ASP A 45 0.32 -34.20 -12.31
N SER A 46 0.12 -34.34 -10.98
CA SER A 46 -0.75 -33.44 -10.22
C SER A 46 -0.16 -33.00 -8.88
N VAL A 47 -0.46 -31.76 -8.52
CA VAL A 47 -0.16 -31.17 -7.21
C VAL A 47 -1.47 -30.94 -6.49
N VAL A 48 -1.52 -31.32 -5.21
CA VAL A 48 -2.65 -30.96 -4.34
C VAL A 48 -2.44 -29.54 -3.87
N VAL A 49 -3.37 -28.66 -4.23
CA VAL A 49 -3.48 -27.31 -3.72
C VAL A 49 -4.44 -27.32 -2.55
N THR A 50 -4.03 -26.75 -1.42
CA THR A 50 -4.87 -26.53 -0.25
C THR A 50 -5.07 -25.04 -0.06
N LEU A 51 -6.33 -24.60 0.02
CA LEU A 51 -6.68 -23.23 0.34
C LEU A 51 -7.30 -23.17 1.73
N GLN A 52 -6.83 -22.21 2.53
CA GLN A 52 -7.31 -21.96 3.87
C GLN A 52 -7.58 -20.48 4.04
N THR A 53 -8.77 -20.13 4.54
CA THR A 53 -9.14 -18.74 4.74
C THR A 53 -9.95 -18.56 6.02
N ARG A 54 -9.84 -17.36 6.62
CA ARG A 54 -10.68 -16.91 7.74
C ARG A 54 -12.10 -16.55 7.32
N PHE A 55 -12.33 -16.47 6.01
CA PHE A 55 -13.62 -16.10 5.44
C PHE A 55 -14.51 -17.33 5.29
N LYS A 56 -15.79 -17.19 5.64
CA LYS A 56 -16.71 -18.32 5.79
C LYS A 56 -17.53 -18.66 4.53
N LEU A 57 -17.59 -17.77 3.52
CA LEU A 57 -18.47 -17.96 2.37
C LEU A 57 -17.75 -18.70 1.25
N PHE A 58 -16.67 -18.13 0.72
CA PHE A 58 -15.88 -18.78 -0.33
C PHE A 58 -14.43 -18.31 -0.34
N ALA A 59 -13.57 -19.13 -0.94
CA ALA A 59 -12.24 -18.74 -1.37
C ALA A 59 -12.03 -19.09 -2.84
N ALA A 60 -11.33 -18.22 -3.55
CA ALA A 60 -10.96 -18.41 -4.94
C ALA A 60 -9.48 -18.09 -5.15
N VAL A 61 -8.81 -18.88 -5.99
CA VAL A 61 -7.44 -18.61 -6.46
C VAL A 61 -7.35 -18.84 -7.96
N SER A 62 -6.59 -17.99 -8.64
CA SER A 62 -6.17 -18.21 -10.02
C SER A 62 -4.65 -18.19 -10.11
N PHE A 63 -4.11 -19.10 -10.90
CA PHE A 63 -2.68 -19.22 -11.18
C PHE A 63 -2.35 -18.61 -12.55
N GLY A 64 -1.21 -17.92 -12.64
CA GLY A 64 -0.73 -17.28 -13.86
C GLY A 64 -1.33 -15.90 -14.15
N ALA A 65 -2.39 -15.50 -13.46
CA ALA A 65 -2.96 -14.16 -13.56
C ALA A 65 -2.28 -13.20 -12.58
N SER A 66 -1.93 -12.00 -13.04
CA SER A 66 -1.32 -10.95 -12.22
C SER A 66 -2.33 -9.97 -11.62
N SER A 67 -3.51 -9.86 -12.24
CA SER A 67 -4.58 -8.95 -11.81
C SER A 67 -5.95 -9.55 -12.11
N MET A 68 -6.98 -9.16 -11.35
CA MET A 68 -8.38 -9.51 -11.66
C MET A 68 -8.87 -8.92 -12.98
N ARG A 69 -8.11 -8.01 -13.59
CA ARG A 69 -8.41 -7.47 -14.92
C ARG A 69 -7.90 -8.35 -16.05
N THR A 70 -6.98 -9.27 -15.76
CA THR A 70 -6.41 -10.15 -16.75
C THR A 70 -7.53 -10.92 -17.44
N GLN A 71 -7.64 -10.72 -18.75
CA GLN A 71 -8.50 -11.51 -19.61
C GLN A 71 -7.65 -12.63 -20.22
N GLY A 72 -8.21 -13.84 -20.27
CA GLY A 72 -7.53 -14.98 -20.87
C GLY A 72 -8.09 -16.29 -20.31
N GLU A 73 -7.58 -17.40 -20.82
CA GLU A 73 -7.99 -18.74 -20.39
C GLU A 73 -7.30 -19.17 -19.09
N TYR A 74 -7.26 -18.27 -18.11
CA TYR A 74 -6.71 -18.58 -16.78
C TYR A 74 -7.74 -19.37 -15.99
N SER A 75 -7.30 -20.50 -15.44
CA SER A 75 -8.12 -21.31 -14.55
C SER A 75 -8.21 -20.64 -13.18
N VAL A 76 -9.44 -20.51 -12.70
CA VAL A 76 -9.79 -20.07 -11.35
C VAL A 76 -10.40 -21.24 -10.62
N TYR A 77 -9.92 -21.55 -9.43
CA TYR A 77 -10.47 -22.57 -8.56
C TYR A 77 -11.20 -21.89 -7.43
N VAL A 78 -12.49 -22.21 -7.25
CA VAL A 78 -13.37 -21.60 -6.25
C VAL A 78 -13.95 -22.69 -5.38
N GLY A 79 -13.89 -22.52 -4.07
CA GLY A 79 -14.51 -23.44 -3.12
C GLY A 79 -15.32 -22.75 -2.02
N TRP A 80 -16.41 -23.40 -1.61
CA TRP A 80 -17.36 -22.92 -0.59
C TRP A 80 -18.08 -24.11 0.08
N PRO A 81 -18.49 -23.97 1.36
CA PRO A 81 -19.14 -25.06 2.07
C PRO A 81 -20.49 -25.37 1.43
N THR A 82 -20.76 -26.67 1.27
CA THR A 82 -22.06 -27.20 0.88
C THR A 82 -23.10 -26.86 1.96
N GLN A 83 -24.33 -26.62 1.53
CA GLN A 83 -25.44 -26.57 2.45
C GLN A 83 -25.86 -28.00 2.77
N GLN A 84 -25.52 -28.51 3.96
CA GLN A 84 -26.37 -29.51 4.56
C GLN A 84 -27.69 -28.82 4.95
N GLN A 85 -28.80 -29.38 4.50
CA GLN A 85 -30.13 -28.98 4.92
C GLN A 85 -30.26 -29.28 6.42
N GLU A 86 -29.78 -28.37 7.27
CA GLU A 86 -29.94 -28.45 8.72
C GLU A 86 -31.42 -28.22 9.03
N GLN A 87 -32.21 -29.28 8.91
CA GLN A 87 -33.58 -29.39 9.40
C GLN A 87 -33.64 -29.46 10.94
N SER A 88 -32.58 -29.04 11.64
CA SER A 88 -32.51 -29.08 13.10
C SER A 88 -32.93 -27.74 13.68
N GLN A 89 -34.14 -27.75 14.22
CA GLN A 89 -34.84 -26.62 14.84
C GLN A 89 -34.32 -26.30 16.26
N ASP A 90 -33.17 -26.85 16.65
CA ASP A 90 -32.70 -26.82 18.04
C ASP A 90 -31.43 -25.96 18.22
N ASN A 91 -31.57 -24.93 19.06
CA ASN A 91 -30.58 -24.04 19.68
C ASN A 91 -29.46 -23.39 18.82
N THR A 92 -29.53 -22.06 18.73
CA THR A 92 -28.66 -21.14 17.96
C THR A 92 -27.18 -21.10 18.38
N ASP A 93 -26.84 -21.49 19.60
CA ASP A 93 -25.49 -21.23 20.16
C ASP A 93 -24.42 -22.27 19.80
N LYS A 94 -24.78 -23.44 19.25
CA LYS A 94 -23.79 -24.47 18.82
C LYS A 94 -23.45 -24.46 17.32
N ARG A 95 -23.90 -23.45 16.57
CA ARG A 95 -23.80 -23.44 15.09
C ARG A 95 -22.42 -23.06 14.54
N ILE A 96 -21.55 -22.41 15.31
CA ILE A 96 -20.29 -21.86 14.76
C ILE A 96 -19.20 -22.93 14.63
N ASP A 97 -19.10 -23.88 15.55
CA ASP A 97 -18.01 -24.87 15.55
C ASP A 97 -18.18 -25.98 14.50
N LYS A 98 -19.41 -26.18 13.99
CA LYS A 98 -19.72 -27.22 12.97
C LYS A 98 -19.48 -26.80 11.52
N LEU A 99 -19.04 -25.57 11.27
CA LEU A 99 -18.84 -25.07 9.90
C LEU A 99 -17.61 -25.68 9.22
N ALA A 100 -16.57 -26.03 9.98
CA ALA A 100 -15.30 -26.56 9.44
C ALA A 100 -15.43 -28.01 8.91
N GLU A 101 -16.44 -28.77 9.35
CA GLU A 101 -16.66 -30.16 8.96
C GLU A 101 -17.57 -30.31 7.73
N ARG A 102 -18.10 -29.20 7.20
CA ARG A 102 -19.03 -29.27 6.06
C ARG A 102 -18.28 -29.67 4.80
N PRO A 103 -18.85 -30.56 3.96
CA PRO A 103 -18.27 -30.84 2.65
C PRO A 103 -18.16 -29.54 1.85
N VAL A 104 -17.11 -29.39 1.05
CA VAL A 104 -16.86 -28.15 0.28
C VAL A 104 -17.05 -28.46 -1.20
N TYR A 105 -17.88 -27.68 -1.89
CA TYR A 105 -17.88 -27.71 -3.34
C TYR A 105 -16.63 -27.02 -3.85
N VAL A 106 -15.96 -27.63 -4.84
CA VAL A 106 -14.85 -27.00 -5.56
C VAL A 106 -15.20 -26.97 -7.03
N SER A 107 -15.01 -25.82 -7.68
CA SER A 107 -15.27 -25.64 -9.11
C SER A 107 -14.06 -25.04 -9.80
N ARG A 108 -13.78 -25.52 -11.02
CA ARG A 108 -12.86 -24.87 -11.95
C ARG A 108 -13.67 -23.94 -12.86
N ARG A 109 -13.17 -22.72 -13.01
CA ARG A 109 -13.79 -21.64 -13.76
C ARG A 109 -12.76 -20.94 -14.64
N THR A 110 -13.21 -20.14 -15.59
CA THR A 110 -12.34 -19.34 -16.46
C THR A 110 -12.45 -17.86 -16.11
N LEU A 111 -11.29 -17.23 -15.90
CA LEU A 111 -11.21 -15.80 -15.59
C LEU A 111 -11.67 -14.96 -16.79
N VAL A 112 -12.67 -14.10 -16.58
CA VAL A 112 -13.21 -13.19 -17.62
C VAL A 112 -13.05 -11.72 -17.22
N GLY A 113 -11.92 -11.41 -16.58
CA GLY A 113 -11.63 -10.10 -16.02
C GLY A 113 -12.44 -9.82 -14.75
N GLN A 114 -13.01 -8.62 -14.64
CA GLN A 114 -13.69 -8.14 -13.43
C GLN A 114 -15.11 -8.68 -13.23
N ARG A 115 -15.48 -9.73 -13.97
CA ARG A 115 -16.77 -10.40 -13.86
C ARG A 115 -16.59 -11.74 -13.16
N MET A 116 -17.69 -12.29 -12.69
CA MET A 116 -17.75 -13.64 -12.13
C MET A 116 -17.09 -14.64 -13.10
N PRO A 117 -16.09 -15.43 -12.66
CA PRO A 117 -15.46 -16.44 -13.51
C PRO A 117 -16.49 -17.43 -14.05
N VAL A 118 -16.38 -17.75 -15.34
CA VAL A 118 -17.33 -18.62 -16.04
C VAL A 118 -17.12 -20.05 -15.58
N PHE A 119 -18.14 -20.70 -15.04
CA PHE A 119 -18.09 -22.10 -14.63
C PHE A 119 -17.65 -23.01 -15.79
N LYS A 120 -16.78 -23.99 -15.49
CA LYS A 120 -16.34 -25.01 -16.45
C LYS A 120 -16.70 -26.40 -15.98
N GLU A 121 -16.26 -26.77 -14.78
CA GLU A 121 -16.51 -28.10 -14.22
C GLU A 121 -16.44 -28.08 -12.69
N GLU A 122 -17.09 -29.05 -12.07
CA GLU A 122 -16.89 -29.39 -10.66
C GLU A 122 -15.61 -30.20 -10.51
N ILE A 123 -14.83 -29.89 -9.48
CA ILE A 123 -13.57 -30.57 -9.17
C ILE A 123 -13.79 -31.41 -7.91
N PRO A 124 -13.46 -32.71 -7.93
CA PRO A 124 -13.57 -33.54 -6.73
C PRO A 124 -12.63 -33.00 -5.65
N GLN A 125 -13.18 -32.80 -4.45
CA GLN A 125 -12.39 -32.47 -3.28
C GLN A 125 -11.45 -33.63 -2.97
N THR A 126 -10.19 -33.31 -2.66
CA THR A 126 -9.22 -34.28 -2.16
C THR A 126 -9.05 -34.12 -0.65
N GLN A 127 -8.66 -35.20 0.03
CA GLN A 127 -8.31 -35.12 1.43
C GLN A 127 -7.09 -34.21 1.61
N THR A 128 -7.18 -33.27 2.54
CA THR A 128 -6.05 -32.38 2.85
C THR A 128 -4.90 -33.20 3.39
N PRO A 129 -3.70 -33.12 2.79
CA PRO A 129 -2.58 -33.95 3.22
C PRO A 129 -2.22 -33.66 4.69
N PRO A 130 -1.98 -34.67 5.52
CA PRO A 130 -1.66 -34.48 6.94
C PRO A 130 -0.48 -33.55 7.20
N ALA A 131 0.51 -33.51 6.29
CA ALA A 131 1.64 -32.60 6.35
C ALA A 131 1.21 -31.12 6.24
N VAL A 132 0.18 -30.82 5.45
CA VAL A 132 -0.38 -29.46 5.37
C VAL A 132 -1.12 -29.12 6.66
N VAL A 133 -1.95 -30.04 7.15
CA VAL A 133 -2.70 -29.90 8.41
C VAL A 133 -1.76 -29.69 9.60
N ALA A 134 -0.66 -30.44 9.70
CA ALA A 134 0.28 -30.36 10.82
C ALA A 134 0.97 -29.00 10.94
N THR A 135 1.09 -28.24 9.85
CA THR A 135 1.69 -26.89 9.89
C THR A 135 0.74 -25.81 10.40
N LEU A 136 -0.53 -26.14 10.62
CA LEU A 136 -1.58 -25.18 10.91
C LEU A 136 -2.49 -25.59 12.04
N SER A 137 -2.81 -24.63 12.90
CA SER A 137 -3.89 -24.81 13.86
C SER A 137 -5.22 -24.77 13.09
N PRO A 138 -6.00 -25.87 13.04
CA PRO A 138 -7.27 -25.89 12.33
C PRO A 138 -8.26 -24.83 12.84
N SER A 139 -8.09 -24.39 14.09
CA SER A 139 -8.91 -23.35 14.72
C SER A 139 -8.76 -21.94 14.12
N ASP A 140 -7.71 -21.69 13.33
CA ASP A 140 -7.44 -20.36 12.77
C ASP A 140 -8.23 -20.04 11.48
N PHE A 141 -8.85 -21.06 10.85
CA PHE A 141 -9.49 -20.93 9.55
C PHE A 141 -10.95 -21.35 9.58
N ALA A 142 -11.77 -20.64 8.82
CA ALA A 142 -13.20 -20.87 8.75
C ALA A 142 -13.62 -21.69 7.53
N LEU A 143 -12.75 -21.76 6.52
CA LEU A 143 -12.93 -22.56 5.31
C LEU A 143 -11.58 -23.15 4.89
N GLU A 144 -11.56 -24.46 4.70
CA GLU A 144 -10.42 -25.24 4.23
C GLU A 144 -10.88 -26.24 3.17
N PHE A 145 -10.15 -26.33 2.07
CA PHE A 145 -10.37 -27.39 1.08
C PHE A 145 -9.12 -27.63 0.24
N SER A 146 -9.02 -28.86 -0.26
CA SER A 146 -7.93 -29.29 -1.12
C SER A 146 -8.46 -29.84 -2.45
N PHE A 147 -7.71 -29.59 -3.52
CA PHE A 147 -8.06 -30.02 -4.86
C PHE A 147 -6.80 -30.27 -5.71
N PRO A 148 -6.85 -31.19 -6.69
CA PRO A 148 -5.73 -31.46 -7.57
C PRO A 148 -5.64 -30.41 -8.67
N VAL A 149 -4.41 -30.00 -9.00
CA VAL A 149 -4.08 -29.11 -10.11
C VAL A 149 -2.98 -29.75 -10.96
N PRO A 150 -3.08 -29.72 -12.31
CA PRO A 150 -2.03 -30.25 -13.17
C PRO A 150 -0.68 -29.57 -12.92
N THR A 151 0.41 -30.34 -12.87
CA THR A 151 1.77 -29.81 -12.72
C THR A 151 2.13 -28.84 -13.86
N SER A 152 1.57 -29.04 -15.05
CA SER A 152 1.74 -28.17 -16.22
C SER A 152 1.30 -26.72 -15.98
N LEU A 153 0.29 -26.51 -15.15
CA LEU A 153 -0.19 -25.18 -14.79
C LEU A 153 0.80 -24.46 -13.85
N LEU A 154 1.58 -25.22 -13.09
CA LEU A 154 2.64 -24.71 -12.22
C LEU A 154 4.00 -24.60 -12.92
N SER A 155 4.26 -25.43 -13.93
CA SER A 155 5.54 -25.45 -14.66
C SER A 155 5.70 -24.31 -15.67
N LEU A 156 4.61 -23.61 -16.03
CA LEU A 156 4.65 -22.40 -16.86
C LEU A 156 5.39 -21.20 -16.21
N ALA A 157 5.83 -21.35 -14.97
CA ALA A 157 6.61 -20.38 -14.23
C ALA A 157 8.01 -20.17 -14.84
N LYS A 158 8.14 -19.30 -15.85
CA LYS A 158 9.42 -18.96 -16.53
C LYS A 158 10.55 -18.48 -15.61
N LYS A 159 10.28 -18.18 -14.34
CA LYS A 159 11.23 -17.65 -13.36
C LYS A 159 11.05 -18.23 -11.96
N GLN A 160 10.58 -19.48 -11.84
CA GLN A 160 10.34 -20.10 -10.52
C GLN A 160 9.30 -19.36 -9.67
N GLN A 161 8.50 -18.50 -10.31
CA GLN A 161 7.53 -17.62 -9.69
C GLN A 161 6.23 -17.68 -10.48
N ILE A 162 5.11 -17.83 -9.77
CA ILE A 162 3.77 -17.80 -10.36
C ILE A 162 3.00 -16.65 -9.74
N SER A 163 2.60 -15.70 -10.58
CA SER A 163 1.61 -14.70 -10.19
C SER A 163 0.27 -15.38 -9.94
N CYS A 164 -0.29 -15.13 -8.76
CA CYS A 164 -1.59 -15.61 -8.37
C CYS A 164 -2.47 -14.41 -8.02
N ILE A 165 -3.76 -14.53 -8.31
CA ILE A 165 -4.78 -13.64 -7.76
C ILE A 165 -5.71 -14.46 -6.88
N TYR A 166 -6.30 -13.79 -5.89
CA TYR A 166 -7.27 -14.41 -5.02
C TYR A 166 -8.47 -13.50 -4.75
N ALA A 167 -9.58 -14.13 -4.42
CA ALA A 167 -10.77 -13.49 -3.88
C ALA A 167 -11.28 -14.33 -2.72
N VAL A 168 -11.73 -13.68 -1.66
CA VAL A 168 -12.41 -14.34 -0.53
C VAL A 168 -13.68 -13.58 -0.19
N GLY A 169 -14.74 -14.32 0.10
CA GLY A 169 -16.03 -13.78 0.49
C GLY A 169 -16.32 -14.09 1.95
N GLY A 170 -16.63 -13.05 2.72
CA GLY A 170 -17.36 -13.15 3.98
C GLY A 170 -18.85 -13.04 3.71
N TRP A 171 -19.68 -13.62 4.57
CA TRP A 171 -21.13 -13.45 4.52
C TRP A 171 -21.49 -11.97 4.67
N PRO A 172 -22.16 -11.32 3.70
CA PRO A 172 -22.97 -10.17 4.03
C PRO A 172 -24.20 -10.63 4.82
N SER A 173 -24.64 -9.77 5.72
CA SER A 173 -25.86 -9.82 6.53
C SER A 173 -27.03 -10.55 5.86
N SER A 174 -27.56 -11.57 6.55
CA SER A 174 -28.92 -12.18 6.47
C SER A 174 -29.53 -12.62 5.13
N ASP A 175 -29.09 -12.14 3.97
CA ASP A 175 -29.81 -12.26 2.69
C ASP A 175 -29.06 -13.04 1.61
N VAL A 176 -27.94 -13.70 1.94
CA VAL A 176 -27.29 -14.60 0.97
C VAL A 176 -28.15 -15.83 0.79
N GLN A 177 -28.92 -15.80 -0.30
CA GLN A 177 -29.63 -16.96 -0.83
C GLN A 177 -28.64 -18.10 -1.04
N PHE A 178 -29.07 -19.26 -0.58
CA PHE A 178 -28.40 -20.56 -0.64
C PHE A 178 -27.70 -20.79 -1.99
N LEU A 179 -26.46 -21.29 -1.95
CA LEU A 179 -25.67 -21.64 -3.13
C LEU A 179 -25.71 -23.18 -3.28
N PRO A 180 -26.63 -23.73 -4.09
CA PRO A 180 -26.97 -25.15 -4.05
C PRO A 180 -25.97 -26.07 -4.76
N SER A 181 -25.14 -25.52 -5.66
CA SER A 181 -24.44 -26.30 -6.69
C SER A 181 -23.09 -25.70 -7.08
N ALA A 182 -22.19 -26.52 -7.64
CA ALA A 182 -20.85 -26.15 -8.11
C ALA A 182 -20.79 -24.99 -9.13
N ASP A 183 -21.89 -24.68 -9.80
CA ASP A 183 -22.01 -23.59 -10.78
C ASP A 183 -22.56 -22.28 -10.18
N SER A 184 -22.87 -22.25 -8.87
CA SER A 184 -23.43 -21.07 -8.20
C SER A 184 -22.58 -19.81 -8.38
N ASP A 185 -23.22 -18.64 -8.47
CA ASP A 185 -22.55 -17.36 -8.68
C ASP A 185 -22.22 -16.62 -7.37
N PHE A 186 -21.07 -15.93 -7.35
CA PHE A 186 -20.61 -15.10 -6.25
C PHE A 186 -20.59 -13.64 -6.71
N PRO A 187 -21.65 -12.86 -6.44
CA PRO A 187 -21.73 -11.50 -6.97
C PRO A 187 -20.69 -10.57 -6.34
N PHE A 188 -20.23 -10.87 -5.11
CA PHE A 188 -19.30 -10.02 -4.37
C PHE A 188 -18.28 -10.84 -3.58
N HIS A 189 -17.03 -10.36 -3.55
CA HIS A 189 -16.00 -10.78 -2.60
C HIS A 189 -15.77 -9.67 -1.57
N SER A 190 -15.49 -10.02 -0.32
CA SER A 190 -15.17 -9.02 0.73
C SER A 190 -13.71 -8.59 0.67
N LYS A 191 -12.82 -9.45 0.17
CA LYS A 191 -11.39 -9.15 0.01
C LYS A 191 -10.82 -9.82 -1.24
N LYS A 192 -9.82 -9.18 -1.81
CA LYS A 192 -9.10 -9.64 -3.01
C LYS A 192 -7.67 -9.16 -3.01
N GLY A 193 -6.85 -9.75 -3.85
CA GLY A 193 -5.52 -9.23 -4.14
C GLY A 193 -4.74 -10.15 -5.07
N SER A 194 -3.45 -9.87 -5.19
CA SER A 194 -2.48 -10.70 -5.90
C SER A 194 -1.31 -11.04 -4.98
N PHE A 195 -0.65 -12.17 -5.27
CA PHE A 195 0.57 -12.60 -4.61
C PHE A 195 1.41 -13.42 -5.57
N ILE A 196 2.69 -13.64 -5.25
CA ILE A 196 3.59 -14.42 -6.09
C ILE A 196 4.00 -15.66 -5.31
N LEU A 197 3.65 -16.84 -5.82
CA LEU A 197 4.18 -18.11 -5.32
C LEU A 197 5.65 -18.22 -5.71
N ARG A 198 6.53 -18.39 -4.72
CA ARG A 198 7.98 -18.55 -4.91
C ARG A 198 8.40 -19.99 -4.62
N ASP A 199 9.58 -20.37 -5.09
CA ASP A 199 10.27 -21.60 -4.71
C ASP A 199 9.52 -22.90 -5.03
N ILE A 200 8.66 -22.85 -6.05
CA ILE A 200 7.84 -24.01 -6.48
C ILE A 200 8.72 -25.15 -6.98
N HIS A 201 9.94 -24.86 -7.44
CA HIS A 201 10.91 -25.90 -7.81
C HIS A 201 11.35 -26.77 -6.64
N ALA A 202 11.36 -26.24 -5.41
CA ALA A 202 11.64 -27.07 -4.24
C ALA A 202 10.61 -28.20 -4.11
N LEU A 203 9.36 -27.96 -4.52
CA LEU A 203 8.33 -28.98 -4.60
C LEU A 203 8.69 -30.05 -5.65
N PHE A 204 9.12 -29.65 -6.85
CA PHE A 204 9.34 -30.57 -7.98
C PHE A 204 10.69 -31.31 -7.97
N ASN A 205 11.72 -30.75 -7.34
CA ASN A 205 13.07 -31.31 -7.34
C ASN A 205 13.30 -32.38 -6.26
N LEU A 206 12.29 -32.67 -5.43
CA LEU A 206 12.40 -33.64 -4.35
C LEU A 206 12.06 -35.07 -4.77
N THR A 207 11.98 -35.36 -6.06
CA THR A 207 12.05 -36.74 -6.56
C THR A 207 13.42 -37.28 -6.18
N PRO A 208 13.55 -38.19 -5.19
CA PRO A 208 14.84 -38.69 -4.79
C PRO A 208 15.35 -39.57 -5.92
N SER A 209 16.32 -39.07 -6.70
CA SER A 209 17.20 -39.95 -7.44
C SER A 209 17.93 -40.80 -6.40
N ALA A 210 17.86 -42.13 -6.52
CA ALA A 210 18.46 -43.08 -5.57
C ALA A 210 19.98 -42.83 -5.36
N SER A 211 20.64 -42.06 -6.23
CA SER A 211 22.04 -41.65 -6.11
C SER A 211 22.33 -40.45 -5.20
N THR A 212 21.32 -39.73 -4.68
CA THR A 212 21.54 -38.52 -3.86
C THR A 212 21.67 -38.79 -2.37
N ILE A 213 21.33 -40.00 -1.90
CA ILE A 213 21.29 -40.34 -0.47
C ILE A 213 22.68 -40.38 0.19
N GLU A 214 23.76 -40.60 -0.56
CA GLU A 214 25.12 -40.67 0.01
C GLU A 214 25.75 -39.31 0.38
N ASN A 215 25.18 -38.17 -0.03
CA ASN A 215 25.77 -36.83 0.22
C ASN A 215 24.89 -35.90 1.07
N ILE A 216 23.89 -36.44 1.77
CA ILE A 216 22.91 -35.63 2.52
C ILE A 216 23.47 -35.13 3.86
N ASP A 217 24.36 -35.88 4.53
CA ASP A 217 24.87 -35.51 5.85
C ASP A 217 25.77 -34.25 5.82
N GLU A 218 26.51 -34.00 4.73
CA GLU A 218 27.39 -32.82 4.63
C GLU A 218 26.63 -31.54 4.23
N LYS A 219 25.48 -31.67 3.55
CA LYS A 219 24.72 -30.51 3.04
C LYS A 219 23.65 -30.00 4.00
N ILE A 220 23.28 -30.80 5.01
CA ILE A 220 22.32 -30.39 6.05
C ILE A 220 22.94 -29.34 6.99
N GLU A 221 24.24 -29.37 7.26
CA GLU A 221 24.88 -28.39 8.15
C GLU A 221 25.03 -27.00 7.50
N GLU A 222 25.21 -26.91 6.17
CA GLU A 222 25.31 -25.64 5.44
C GLU A 222 23.92 -25.01 5.15
N THR A 223 22.88 -25.83 4.99
CA THR A 223 21.52 -25.35 4.67
C THR A 223 20.77 -24.84 5.91
N VAL A 224 21.15 -25.28 7.12
CA VAL A 224 20.54 -24.80 8.38
C VAL A 224 21.12 -23.47 8.86
N ALA A 225 22.28 -23.04 8.34
CA ALA A 225 22.92 -21.77 8.71
C ALA A 225 22.53 -20.58 7.82
N GLN A 226 21.65 -20.77 6.83
CA GLN A 226 21.28 -19.73 5.86
C GLN A 226 19.76 -19.45 5.81
N ASP A 227 19.08 -19.61 6.95
CA ASP A 227 17.72 -19.08 7.17
C ASP A 227 17.67 -18.02 8.29
N ASP A 228 18.81 -17.38 8.57
CA ASP A 228 18.85 -16.06 9.19
C ASP A 228 18.42 -15.01 8.16
N SER A 229 17.14 -15.09 7.79
CA SER A 229 16.13 -14.04 7.99
C SER A 229 16.64 -12.67 8.46
N VAL A 230 17.61 -12.10 7.75
CA VAL A 230 17.69 -10.65 7.58
C VAL A 230 16.39 -10.30 6.85
N SER A 231 15.33 -10.10 7.63
CA SER A 231 14.13 -9.37 7.27
C SER A 231 14.57 -7.97 6.91
N GLY A 232 15.28 -7.83 5.79
CA GLY A 232 15.69 -6.57 5.23
C GLY A 232 14.43 -5.76 5.08
N THR A 233 14.31 -4.72 5.89
CA THR A 233 13.14 -3.87 5.97
C THR A 233 12.76 -3.47 4.55
N LYS A 234 11.70 -4.06 4.00
CA LYS A 234 11.31 -3.81 2.62
C LYS A 234 10.95 -2.34 2.50
N ILE A 235 11.74 -1.60 1.73
CA ILE A 235 11.54 -0.17 1.55
C ILE A 235 10.23 0.03 0.78
N ASN A 236 9.29 0.76 1.40
CA ASN A 236 8.02 1.10 0.77
C ASN A 236 8.13 2.45 0.05
N TYR A 237 8.52 2.42 -1.21
CA TYR A 237 8.70 3.61 -2.04
C TYR A 237 7.42 4.45 -2.19
N VAL A 238 6.24 3.82 -2.19
CA VAL A 238 4.95 4.53 -2.25
C VAL A 238 4.69 5.31 -0.97
N ALA A 239 5.00 4.73 0.19
CA ALA A 239 4.91 5.45 1.46
C ALA A 239 5.91 6.63 1.51
N ILE A 240 7.15 6.42 1.05
CA ILE A 240 8.15 7.50 0.93
C ILE A 240 7.62 8.64 0.04
N HIS A 241 7.03 8.32 -1.12
CA HIS A 241 6.39 9.32 -1.97
C HIS A 241 5.30 10.10 -1.20
N GLY A 242 4.43 9.41 -0.46
CA GLY A 242 3.40 10.05 0.37
C GLY A 242 3.97 11.00 1.42
N TYR A 243 5.04 10.61 2.11
CA TYR A 243 5.72 11.47 3.09
C TYR A 243 6.36 12.70 2.44
N LEU A 244 7.05 12.53 1.31
CA LEU A 244 7.68 13.63 0.58
C LEU A 244 6.63 14.62 0.05
N MET A 245 5.51 14.13 -0.49
CA MET A 245 4.41 14.98 -0.95
C MET A 245 3.77 15.75 0.19
N THR A 246 3.55 15.10 1.34
CA THR A 246 3.03 15.75 2.54
C THR A 246 3.98 16.84 3.03
N PHE A 247 5.28 16.56 3.08
CA PHE A 247 6.28 17.54 3.49
C PHE A 247 6.32 18.76 2.54
N ALA A 248 6.35 18.54 1.22
CA ALA A 248 6.39 19.61 0.24
C ALA A 248 5.12 20.47 0.24
N TRP A 249 3.94 19.85 0.22
CA TRP A 249 2.69 20.56 -0.04
C TRP A 249 1.89 20.90 1.21
N ALA A 250 2.01 20.11 2.29
CA ALA A 250 1.30 20.38 3.54
C ALA A 250 2.13 21.18 4.54
N ILE A 251 3.46 21.10 4.49
CA ILE A 251 4.35 21.82 5.44
C ILE A 251 5.05 23.01 4.76
N LEU A 252 5.88 22.75 3.74
CA LEU A 252 6.70 23.81 3.13
C LEU A 252 5.87 24.85 2.39
N THR A 253 4.82 24.42 1.67
CA THR A 253 3.96 25.34 0.91
C THR A 253 3.22 26.34 1.81
N PRO A 254 2.52 25.92 2.89
CA PRO A 254 1.96 26.88 3.85
C PRO A 254 3.00 27.77 4.49
N ALA A 255 4.18 27.25 4.86
CA ALA A 255 5.25 28.10 5.41
C ALA A 255 5.66 29.21 4.42
N ALA A 256 5.88 28.87 3.15
CA ALA A 256 6.23 29.84 2.11
C ALA A 256 5.12 30.88 1.86
N VAL A 257 3.86 30.44 1.84
CA VAL A 257 2.71 31.35 1.66
C VAL A 257 2.57 32.28 2.86
N PHE A 258 2.76 31.77 4.08
CA PHE A 258 2.72 32.56 5.30
C PHE A 258 3.80 33.66 5.27
N THR A 259 5.04 33.29 4.92
CA THR A 259 6.16 34.25 4.77
C THR A 259 5.83 35.36 3.78
N ALA A 260 5.32 35.01 2.59
CA ALA A 260 5.01 36.01 1.57
C ALA A 260 3.76 36.84 1.86
N ARG A 261 2.85 36.37 2.71
CA ARG A 261 1.62 37.09 3.04
C ARG A 261 1.76 38.01 4.24
N TYR A 262 2.38 37.53 5.32
CA TYR A 262 2.34 38.21 6.63
C TYR A 262 3.69 38.78 7.07
N LEU A 263 4.81 38.22 6.62
CA LEU A 263 6.14 38.59 7.12
C LEU A 263 6.87 39.63 6.27
N LYS A 264 6.18 40.26 5.31
CA LYS A 264 6.79 41.23 4.39
C LYS A 264 7.39 42.44 5.10
N ASN A 265 6.66 42.99 6.06
CA ASN A 265 7.10 44.17 6.82
C ASN A 265 8.21 43.85 7.81
N SER A 266 8.16 42.67 8.42
CA SER A 266 9.13 42.25 9.43
C SER A 266 10.47 41.83 8.83
N LEU A 267 10.48 41.30 7.60
CA LEU A 267 11.68 40.68 7.01
C LEU A 267 12.33 41.52 5.89
N GLY A 268 11.70 42.59 5.41
CA GLY A 268 12.21 43.34 4.26
C GLY A 268 12.44 42.42 3.05
N HIS A 269 13.50 42.60 2.26
CA HIS A 269 13.73 41.75 1.08
C HIS A 269 13.90 40.24 1.39
N THR A 270 14.23 39.88 2.64
CA THR A 270 14.43 38.50 3.07
C THR A 270 13.16 37.65 2.92
N TRP A 271 11.94 38.23 3.00
CA TRP A 271 10.70 37.47 2.78
C TRP A 271 10.68 36.83 1.38
N TYR A 272 11.17 37.56 0.37
CA TYR A 272 11.17 37.11 -1.02
C TYR A 272 12.20 36.01 -1.22
N ILE A 273 13.39 36.18 -0.64
CA ILE A 273 14.46 35.18 -0.66
C ILE A 273 13.97 33.85 -0.04
N LEU A 274 13.35 33.92 1.14
CA LEU A 274 12.81 32.74 1.81
C LEU A 274 11.68 32.10 1.00
N HIS A 275 10.68 32.86 0.57
CA HIS A 275 9.57 32.35 -0.23
C HIS A 275 10.07 31.63 -1.49
N LYS A 276 10.97 32.28 -2.24
CA LYS A 276 11.57 31.73 -3.46
C LYS A 276 12.33 30.42 -3.18
N TRP A 277 13.21 30.40 -2.18
CA TRP A 277 14.05 29.22 -1.93
C TRP A 277 13.28 28.07 -1.31
N ILE A 278 12.25 28.33 -0.49
CA ILE A 278 11.35 27.27 -0.02
C ILE A 278 10.64 26.61 -1.21
N PHE A 279 10.18 27.37 -2.21
CA PHE A 279 9.56 26.78 -3.40
C PHE A 279 10.56 26.10 -4.34
N VAL A 280 11.69 26.73 -4.66
CA VAL A 280 12.67 26.20 -5.62
C VAL A 280 13.49 25.04 -5.05
N ILE A 281 14.06 25.18 -3.86
CA ILE A 281 14.87 24.11 -3.27
C ILE A 281 13.97 23.14 -2.52
N GLY A 282 13.05 23.64 -1.69
CA GLY A 282 12.21 22.78 -0.86
C GLY A 282 11.16 22.04 -1.67
N VAL A 283 10.14 22.74 -2.16
CA VAL A 283 8.97 22.12 -2.82
C VAL A 283 9.37 21.44 -4.14
N PHE A 284 10.05 22.14 -5.05
CA PHE A 284 10.36 21.63 -6.39
C PHE A 284 11.33 20.43 -6.35
N THR A 285 12.44 20.52 -5.62
CA THR A 285 13.37 19.38 -5.49
C THR A 285 12.72 18.18 -4.80
N THR A 286 11.92 18.40 -3.75
CA THR A 286 11.20 17.32 -3.07
C THR A 286 10.22 16.62 -4.02
N ASN A 287 9.55 17.36 -4.90
CA ASN A 287 8.69 16.77 -5.93
C ASN A 287 9.52 15.91 -6.89
N ILE A 288 10.66 16.39 -7.39
CA ILE A 288 11.55 15.59 -8.26
C ILE A 288 11.95 14.29 -7.58
N ILE A 289 12.44 14.34 -6.34
CA ILE A 289 12.86 13.16 -5.58
C ILE A 289 11.69 12.18 -5.43
N ALA A 290 10.50 12.67 -5.10
CA ALA A 290 9.33 11.83 -4.94
C ALA A 290 8.86 11.15 -6.25
N PHE A 291 9.04 11.78 -7.41
CA PHE A 291 8.80 11.13 -8.71
C PHE A 291 9.86 10.08 -9.04
N VAL A 292 11.13 10.38 -8.76
CA VAL A 292 12.23 9.42 -8.94
C VAL A 292 12.01 8.18 -8.06
N VAL A 293 11.60 8.37 -6.81
CA VAL A 293 11.23 7.28 -5.89
C VAL A 293 10.11 6.40 -6.46
N LEU A 294 9.07 6.99 -7.06
CA LEU A 294 8.01 6.20 -7.73
C LEU A 294 8.53 5.45 -8.95
N LYS A 295 9.44 6.04 -9.75
CA LYS A 295 10.06 5.34 -10.89
C LYS A 295 10.92 4.14 -10.47
N PHE A 296 11.56 4.22 -9.31
CA PHE A 296 12.22 3.05 -8.72
C PHE A 296 11.21 1.98 -8.29
N ALA A 297 10.04 2.38 -7.77
CA ALA A 297 8.97 1.47 -7.41
C ALA A 297 8.40 0.71 -8.63
N GLU A 298 8.29 1.38 -9.79
CA GLU A 298 7.83 0.77 -11.05
C GLU A 298 8.88 -0.20 -11.64
N THR A 299 10.16 0.17 -11.61
CA THR A 299 11.25 -0.61 -12.26
C THR A 299 11.68 -1.83 -11.48
N GLN A 300 11.58 -1.80 -10.14
CA GLN A 300 11.72 -3.01 -9.35
C GLN A 300 10.46 -3.86 -9.54
N SER A 301 10.50 -4.77 -10.53
CA SER A 301 9.46 -5.78 -10.86
C SER A 301 8.99 -6.67 -9.69
N ILE A 302 9.53 -6.45 -8.49
CA ILE A 302 9.15 -7.07 -7.25
C ILE A 302 8.10 -6.15 -6.62
N ALA A 303 6.85 -6.58 -6.59
CA ALA A 303 5.83 -6.05 -5.68
C ALA A 303 6.28 -6.30 -4.22
N SER A 304 7.30 -5.57 -3.77
CA SER A 304 7.95 -5.76 -2.48
C SER A 304 6.99 -5.42 -1.33
N THR A 305 5.99 -4.58 -1.60
CA THR A 305 4.93 -4.22 -0.65
C THR A 305 3.56 -4.19 -1.32
N VAL A 306 2.50 -4.32 -0.52
CA VAL A 306 1.09 -4.18 -0.95
C VAL A 306 0.84 -2.83 -1.62
N LEU A 307 1.49 -1.76 -1.13
CA LEU A 307 1.35 -0.42 -1.68
C LEU A 307 1.98 -0.30 -3.07
N THR A 308 3.17 -0.88 -3.27
CA THR A 308 3.82 -0.95 -4.60
C THR A 308 2.98 -1.73 -5.60
N ALA A 309 2.37 -2.85 -5.17
CA ALA A 309 1.49 -3.63 -6.03
C ALA A 309 0.30 -2.79 -6.53
N ARG A 310 -0.38 -2.07 -5.62
CA ARG A 310 -1.50 -1.17 -5.96
C ARG A 310 -1.08 0.01 -6.82
N HIS A 311 0.15 0.51 -6.67
CA HIS A 311 0.67 1.60 -7.50
C HIS A 311 0.85 1.17 -8.96
N ASN A 312 1.34 -0.06 -9.17
CA ASN A 312 1.59 -0.62 -10.49
C ASN A 312 0.30 -1.08 -11.19
N ASP A 313 -0.80 -1.25 -10.45
CA ASP A 313 -2.12 -1.45 -11.03
C ASP A 313 -2.67 -0.12 -11.59
N GLU A 314 -3.27 -0.18 -12.79
CA GLU A 314 -3.94 0.97 -13.38
C GLU A 314 -5.05 1.50 -12.45
N PRO A 315 -5.04 2.80 -12.07
CA PRO A 315 -6.00 3.36 -11.14
C PRO A 315 -7.41 3.21 -11.70
N ASN A 316 -8.22 2.40 -11.03
CA ASN A 316 -9.59 2.10 -11.44
C ASN A 316 -10.64 2.66 -10.49
N THR A 317 -10.21 3.19 -9.36
CA THR A 317 -11.06 3.92 -8.44
C THR A 317 -11.06 5.39 -8.84
N PHE A 318 -12.18 6.06 -8.56
CA PHE A 318 -12.27 7.51 -8.74
C PHE A 318 -11.13 8.25 -8.03
N SER A 319 -10.82 7.86 -6.79
CA SER A 319 -9.72 8.44 -6.01
C SER A 319 -8.36 8.25 -6.68
N GLY A 320 -8.08 7.09 -7.27
CA GLY A 320 -6.82 6.82 -7.98
C GLY A 320 -6.67 7.66 -9.25
N ILE A 321 -7.72 7.75 -10.06
CA ILE A 321 -7.72 8.55 -11.29
C ILE A 321 -7.51 10.03 -10.95
N VAL A 322 -8.29 10.55 -9.99
CA VAL A 322 -8.17 11.94 -9.54
C VAL A 322 -6.79 12.22 -8.95
N HIS A 323 -6.28 11.35 -8.08
CA HIS A 323 -4.96 11.51 -7.46
C HIS A 323 -3.82 11.60 -8.51
N LYS A 324 -3.84 10.71 -9.51
CA LYS A 324 -2.81 10.69 -10.56
C LYS A 324 -2.94 11.91 -11.48
N SER A 325 -4.15 12.21 -11.96
CA SER A 325 -4.38 13.31 -12.90
C SER A 325 -4.15 14.68 -12.26
N VAL A 326 -4.68 14.92 -11.06
CA VAL A 326 -4.49 16.21 -10.34
C VAL A 326 -3.04 16.36 -9.90
N GLY A 327 -2.39 15.29 -9.43
CA GLY A 327 -0.96 15.32 -9.09
C GLY A 327 -0.08 15.74 -10.27
N ILE A 328 -0.31 15.16 -11.45
CA ILE A 328 0.40 15.55 -12.68
C ILE A 328 0.10 17.00 -13.05
N LEU A 329 -1.17 17.43 -13.01
CA LEU A 329 -1.56 18.80 -13.32
C LEU A 329 -0.85 19.81 -12.41
N VAL A 330 -0.86 19.56 -11.10
CA VAL A 330 -0.23 20.42 -10.09
C VAL A 330 1.28 20.49 -10.29
N VAL A 331 1.96 19.36 -10.47
CA VAL A 331 3.44 19.36 -10.48
C VAL A 331 4.02 19.72 -11.83
N ILE A 332 3.46 19.23 -12.94
CA ILE A 332 4.03 19.45 -14.28
C ILE A 332 3.61 20.81 -14.86
N PHE A 333 2.42 21.30 -14.53
CA PHE A 333 1.90 22.55 -15.09
C PHE A 333 1.80 23.65 -14.03
N GLY A 334 1.18 23.36 -12.89
CA GLY A 334 0.92 24.36 -11.85
C GLY A 334 2.21 24.94 -11.24
N LEU A 335 3.10 24.07 -10.73
CA LEU A 335 4.30 24.49 -10.03
C LEU A 335 5.28 25.29 -10.92
N PRO A 336 5.62 24.85 -12.16
CA PRO A 336 6.45 25.64 -13.06
C PRO A 336 5.83 27.00 -13.41
N LEU A 337 4.52 27.05 -13.66
CA LEU A 337 3.82 28.31 -13.89
C LEU A 337 3.98 29.28 -12.71
N GLN A 338 3.84 28.80 -11.47
CA GLN A 338 4.01 29.64 -10.28
C GLN A 338 5.43 30.15 -10.10
N ILE A 339 6.43 29.30 -10.36
CA ILE A 339 7.84 29.69 -10.28
C ILE A 339 8.12 30.79 -11.32
N ILE A 340 7.70 30.57 -12.58
CA ILE A 340 7.89 31.55 -13.66
C ILE A 340 7.20 32.88 -13.31
N LEU A 341 5.94 32.84 -12.87
CA LEU A 341 5.21 34.05 -12.45
C LEU A 341 5.93 34.77 -11.30
N GLY A 342 6.46 34.05 -10.31
CA GLY A 342 7.22 34.64 -9.21
C GLY A 342 8.46 35.40 -9.67
N TYR A 343 9.23 34.82 -10.61
CA TYR A 343 10.39 35.51 -11.21
C TYR A 343 9.98 36.72 -12.06
N VAL A 344 8.92 36.60 -12.87
CA VAL A 344 8.40 37.70 -13.70
C VAL A 344 7.92 38.86 -12.83
N ILE A 345 7.19 38.58 -11.75
CA ILE A 345 6.71 39.61 -10.79
C ILE A 345 7.89 40.38 -10.21
N ASN A 346 8.92 39.67 -9.74
CA ASN A 346 10.10 40.31 -9.18
C ASN A 346 10.86 41.14 -10.22
N TYR A 347 10.99 40.64 -11.46
CA TYR A 347 11.65 41.37 -12.54
C TYR A 347 10.90 42.64 -12.95
N LEU A 348 9.57 42.59 -12.97
CA LEU A 348 8.71 43.73 -13.32
C LEU A 348 8.38 44.64 -12.12
N PHE A 349 8.93 44.36 -10.94
CA PHE A 349 8.61 45.11 -9.73
C PHE A 349 9.14 46.54 -9.82
N ARG A 350 8.27 47.51 -9.48
CA ARG A 350 8.61 48.92 -9.33
C ARG A 350 8.03 49.43 -8.03
N GLN A 351 8.85 50.07 -7.20
CA GLN A 351 8.42 50.58 -5.89
C GLN A 351 7.39 51.71 -6.00
N SER A 352 7.40 52.46 -7.10
CA SER A 352 6.48 53.57 -7.39
C SER A 352 5.12 53.15 -7.96
N ARG A 353 4.75 51.86 -7.90
CA ARG A 353 3.46 51.40 -8.42
C ARG A 353 2.29 51.89 -7.54
N THR A 354 1.22 52.31 -8.19
CA THR A 354 -0.02 52.78 -7.54
C THR A 354 -1.15 51.75 -7.56
N PHE A 355 -1.02 50.69 -8.36
CA PHE A 355 -1.98 49.60 -8.45
C PHE A 355 -1.28 48.24 -8.50
N ILE A 356 -2.03 47.19 -8.13
CA ILE A 356 -1.57 45.80 -8.22
C ILE A 356 -1.77 45.34 -9.68
N PRO A 357 -0.70 45.00 -10.41
CA PRO A 357 -0.83 44.57 -11.80
C PRO A 357 -1.53 43.20 -11.89
N TRP A 358 -2.14 42.91 -13.04
CA TRP A 358 -2.92 41.68 -13.24
C TRP A 358 -2.10 40.40 -13.05
N TYR A 359 -0.80 40.43 -13.35
CA TYR A 359 0.08 39.27 -13.18
C TYR A 359 0.38 38.95 -11.71
N ASP A 360 0.44 39.95 -10.82
CA ASP A 360 0.49 39.74 -9.36
C ASP A 360 -0.80 39.06 -8.90
N ILE A 361 -1.96 39.52 -9.38
CA ILE A 361 -3.27 38.95 -9.08
C ILE A 361 -3.33 37.49 -9.55
N LEU A 362 -2.90 37.22 -10.78
CA LEU A 362 -2.85 35.86 -11.33
C LEU A 362 -1.97 34.94 -10.47
N HIS A 363 -0.76 35.37 -10.10
CA HIS A 363 0.12 34.59 -9.22
C HIS A 363 -0.53 34.27 -7.88
N HIS A 364 -1.18 35.25 -7.24
CA HIS A 364 -1.86 35.03 -5.96
C HIS A 364 -3.00 34.01 -6.07
N TYR A 365 -3.89 34.15 -7.05
CA TYR A 365 -5.04 33.26 -7.18
C TYR A 365 -4.65 31.88 -7.70
N ALA A 366 -3.78 31.80 -8.71
CA ALA A 366 -3.33 30.52 -9.21
C ALA A 366 -2.50 29.76 -8.14
N GLY A 367 -1.68 30.45 -7.35
CA GLY A 367 -0.99 29.84 -6.21
C GLY A 367 -1.94 29.23 -5.20
N ARG A 368 -3.02 29.94 -4.81
CA ARG A 368 -4.05 29.43 -3.89
C ARG A 368 -4.75 28.18 -4.44
N VAL A 369 -5.17 28.22 -5.71
CA VAL A 369 -5.84 27.09 -6.36
C VAL A 369 -4.92 25.88 -6.39
N ILE A 370 -3.64 26.06 -6.78
CA ILE A 370 -2.65 24.98 -6.83
C ILE A 370 -2.40 24.40 -5.44
N SER A 371 -2.25 25.24 -4.40
CA SER A 371 -2.09 24.76 -3.03
C SER A 371 -3.29 23.94 -2.55
N ILE A 372 -4.52 24.39 -2.80
CA ILE A 372 -5.74 23.65 -2.43
C ILE A 372 -5.80 22.32 -3.19
N LEU A 373 -5.56 22.33 -4.50
CA LEU A 373 -5.54 21.10 -5.31
C LEU A 373 -4.48 20.13 -4.82
N ALA A 374 -3.29 20.59 -4.43
CA ALA A 374 -2.24 19.74 -3.88
C ALA A 374 -2.64 19.08 -2.55
N LEU A 375 -3.28 19.83 -1.65
CA LEU A 375 -3.79 19.28 -0.39
C LEU A 375 -4.89 18.24 -0.64
N LEU A 376 -5.87 18.56 -1.49
CA LEU A 376 -6.89 17.59 -1.89
C LEU A 376 -6.28 16.36 -2.56
N ASN A 377 -5.21 16.53 -3.35
CA ASN A 377 -4.50 15.43 -3.99
C ASN A 377 -3.83 14.48 -2.98
N ILE A 378 -3.29 15.00 -1.87
CA ILE A 378 -2.78 14.18 -0.77
C ILE A 378 -3.93 13.37 -0.15
N PHE A 379 -5.07 14.02 0.13
CA PHE A 379 -6.24 13.33 0.67
C PHE A 379 -6.73 12.20 -0.24
N PHE A 380 -6.83 12.43 -1.56
CA PHE A 380 -7.18 11.38 -2.52
C PHE A 380 -6.14 10.26 -2.58
N GLY A 381 -4.85 10.58 -2.41
CA GLY A 381 -3.79 9.58 -2.27
C GLY A 381 -3.99 8.69 -1.05
N LEU A 382 -4.31 9.28 0.11
CA LEU A 382 -4.60 8.53 1.34
C LEU A 382 -5.82 7.60 1.16
N LEU A 383 -6.88 8.07 0.50
CA LEU A 383 -8.05 7.25 0.19
C LEU A 383 -7.72 6.13 -0.82
N TYR A 384 -6.96 6.45 -1.87
CA TYR A 384 -6.58 5.50 -2.93
C TYR A 384 -5.77 4.33 -2.36
N TYR A 385 -4.85 4.63 -1.44
CA TYR A 385 -4.01 3.63 -0.79
C TYR A 385 -4.60 3.06 0.49
N GLU A 386 -5.88 3.33 0.80
CA GLU A 386 -6.59 2.83 1.98
C GLU A 386 -5.80 3.07 3.28
N ALA A 387 -5.28 4.28 3.45
CA ALA A 387 -4.62 4.67 4.67
C ALA A 387 -5.54 4.43 5.89
N PHE A 388 -4.96 4.05 7.03
CA PHE A 388 -5.73 3.81 8.24
C PHE A 388 -6.59 5.04 8.59
N PRO A 389 -7.84 4.86 9.06
CA PRO A 389 -8.76 5.98 9.34
C PRO A 389 -8.18 7.06 10.26
N TRP A 390 -7.35 6.67 11.25
CA TRP A 390 -6.71 7.61 12.15
C TRP A 390 -5.69 8.51 11.45
N VAL A 391 -4.98 8.01 10.42
CA VAL A 391 -4.04 8.82 9.61
C VAL A 391 -4.80 9.90 8.86
N ILE A 392 -5.94 9.54 8.28
CA ILE A 392 -6.82 10.48 7.58
C ILE A 392 -7.35 11.54 8.55
N LEU A 393 -7.78 11.13 9.75
CA LEU A 393 -8.23 12.06 10.79
C LEU A 393 -7.11 13.03 11.21
N CYS A 394 -5.90 12.51 11.49
CA CYS A 394 -4.74 13.33 11.83
C CYS A 394 -4.41 14.34 10.72
N TYR A 395 -4.49 13.92 9.45
CA TYR A 395 -4.29 14.80 8.31
C TYR A 395 -5.35 15.93 8.28
N VAL A 396 -6.63 15.62 8.43
CA VAL A 396 -7.70 16.64 8.44
C VAL A 396 -7.55 17.62 9.61
N VAL A 397 -7.29 17.10 10.81
CA VAL A 397 -7.05 17.92 12.01
C VAL A 397 -5.83 18.83 11.79
N TYR A 398 -4.77 18.32 11.18
CA TYR A 398 -3.59 19.11 10.83
C TYR A 398 -3.93 20.27 9.87
N ILE A 399 -4.68 20.01 8.79
CA ILE A 399 -5.08 21.07 7.84
C ILE A 399 -5.93 22.15 8.51
N ILE A 400 -6.88 21.75 9.38
CA ILE A 400 -7.66 22.70 10.18
C ILE A 400 -6.75 23.51 11.11
N GLY A 401 -5.79 22.85 11.78
CA GLY A 401 -4.80 23.50 12.63
C GLY A 401 -3.97 24.55 11.88
N VAL A 402 -3.48 24.22 10.68
CA VAL A 402 -2.76 25.17 9.81
C VAL A 402 -3.65 26.35 9.43
N ALA A 403 -4.91 26.12 9.07
CA ALA A 403 -5.85 27.20 8.75
C ALA A 403 -6.11 28.12 9.95
N CYS A 404 -6.31 27.55 11.14
CA CYS A 404 -6.44 28.30 12.39
C CYS A 404 -5.17 29.11 12.71
N ALA A 405 -3.99 28.53 12.50
CA ALA A 405 -2.71 29.23 12.70
C ALA A 405 -2.54 30.40 11.71
N PHE A 406 -2.93 30.22 10.44
CA PHE A 406 -2.95 31.29 9.44
C PHE A 406 -3.86 32.45 9.85
N TRP A 407 -5.04 32.14 10.37
CA TRP A 407 -5.97 33.15 10.84
C TRP A 407 -5.44 33.86 12.09
N TYR A 408 -5.01 33.11 13.11
CA TYR A 408 -4.56 33.68 14.37
C TYR A 408 -3.24 34.45 14.23
N TYR A 409 -2.18 33.81 13.76
CA TYR A 409 -0.88 34.48 13.65
C TYR A 409 -0.85 35.46 12.48
N GLY A 410 -1.44 35.10 11.34
CA GLY A 410 -1.40 35.94 10.15
C GLY A 410 -2.31 37.15 10.24
N GLU A 411 -3.62 36.92 10.43
CA GLU A 411 -4.60 38.02 10.40
C GLU A 411 -4.61 38.80 11.72
N LYS A 412 -4.61 38.12 12.89
CA LYS A 412 -4.72 38.81 14.19
C LYS A 412 -3.39 39.42 14.67
N ILE A 413 -2.27 38.70 14.59
CA ILE A 413 -0.98 39.18 15.14
C ILE A 413 -0.24 40.08 14.14
N HIS A 414 -0.15 39.68 12.86
CA HIS A 414 0.58 40.44 11.84
C HIS A 414 -0.26 41.49 11.10
N GLY A 415 -1.53 41.67 11.47
CA GLY A 415 -2.40 42.72 10.88
C GLY A 415 -2.85 42.44 9.45
N GLY A 416 -2.80 41.17 9.02
CA GLY A 416 -3.32 40.73 7.73
C GLY A 416 -2.35 40.89 6.56
N ALA A 417 -2.89 40.82 5.34
CA ALA A 417 -2.09 40.81 4.11
C ALA A 417 -1.55 42.20 3.76
N VAL A 418 -0.24 42.31 3.57
CA VAL A 418 0.42 43.56 3.20
C VAL A 418 0.66 43.66 1.69
N HIS A 419 0.25 44.80 1.10
CA HIS A 419 0.50 45.14 -0.30
C HIS A 419 1.44 46.36 -0.41
N HIS A 420 2.50 46.27 -1.22
CA HIS A 420 3.37 47.41 -1.53
C HIS A 420 2.69 48.29 -2.59
N LEU A 421 1.83 49.21 -2.13
CA LEU A 421 1.32 50.33 -2.91
C LEU A 421 1.96 51.62 -2.37
N SER A 422 2.36 52.52 -3.26
CA SER A 422 2.77 53.85 -2.84
C SER A 422 1.55 54.60 -2.30
N ASP A 423 1.62 55.04 -1.04
CA ASP A 423 0.62 55.95 -0.45
C ASP A 423 0.68 57.28 -1.20
N SER A 424 -0.08 57.37 -2.30
CA SER A 424 -0.21 58.59 -3.10
C SER A 424 -0.90 59.74 -2.32
N SER A 425 -1.39 59.46 -1.10
CA SER A 425 -1.99 60.44 -0.19
C SER A 425 -1.03 61.01 0.86
N LYS A 426 0.20 60.49 1.00
CA LYS A 426 1.16 61.06 1.97
C LYS A 426 1.84 62.27 1.36
N ASN A 427 1.54 63.42 1.97
CA ASN A 427 2.11 64.71 1.65
C ASN A 427 3.65 64.59 1.64
N PRO A 428 4.36 64.96 0.56
CA PRO A 428 5.82 64.73 0.43
C PRO A 428 6.67 65.43 1.51
N ASN A 429 6.05 66.27 2.35
CA ASN A 429 6.69 66.94 3.48
C ASN A 429 6.60 66.18 4.81
N GLU A 430 5.83 65.10 4.91
CA GLU A 430 5.89 64.17 6.05
C GLU A 430 6.99 63.14 5.79
N SER A 431 8.24 63.56 5.97
CA SER A 431 9.36 62.63 6.06
C SER A 431 9.03 61.61 7.15
N PHE A 432 8.97 60.34 6.76
CA PHE A 432 8.74 59.18 7.62
C PHE A 432 9.73 59.23 8.79
N ILE A 433 9.33 59.84 9.90
CA ILE A 433 9.98 59.63 11.18
C ILE A 433 9.64 58.18 11.51
N TYR A 434 10.59 57.29 11.23
CA TYR A 434 10.59 55.97 11.80
C TYR A 434 10.64 56.19 13.31
N ASN A 435 9.47 56.21 13.96
CA ASN A 435 9.38 56.00 15.39
C ASN A 435 9.61 54.50 15.55
N PRO A 436 10.82 54.03 15.91
CA PRO A 436 10.89 52.71 16.49
C PRO A 436 9.88 52.72 17.63
N VAL A 437 9.01 51.72 17.66
CA VAL A 437 8.25 51.43 18.87
C VAL A 437 9.30 51.11 19.92
N VAL A 438 9.75 52.15 20.62
CA VAL A 438 10.51 52.04 21.85
C VAL A 438 9.50 51.46 22.83
N ASN A 439 9.54 50.14 22.97
CA ASN A 439 9.00 49.48 24.13
C ASN A 439 9.80 50.01 25.32
N ASN A 440 9.36 51.14 25.88
CA ASN A 440 9.74 51.59 27.21
C ASN A 440 9.05 50.64 28.21
N GLU A 441 9.54 49.41 28.30
CA GLU A 441 9.52 48.68 29.56
C GLU A 441 10.96 48.65 30.05
N THR A 442 11.19 49.56 30.98
CA THR A 442 12.20 49.50 32.04
C THR A 442 12.54 48.07 32.44
N ASP A 443 13.78 47.67 32.20
CA ASP A 443 14.55 46.90 33.16
C ASP A 443 15.94 47.53 33.28
N GLN A 444 16.11 48.28 34.36
CA GLN A 444 17.41 48.54 34.95
C GLN A 444 17.93 47.21 35.48
N ILE A 445 18.88 46.60 34.77
CA ILE A 445 19.89 45.77 35.42
C ILE A 445 21.24 46.32 34.98
N SER A 446 21.80 47.10 35.90
CA SER A 446 23.18 47.50 35.89
C SER A 446 24.08 46.29 36.14
N ASP A 447 25.33 46.49 35.75
CA ASP A 447 26.54 45.89 36.31
C ASP A 447 27.10 44.66 35.58
N GLU A 448 28.19 44.98 34.86
CA GLU A 448 29.52 44.46 35.17
C GLU A 448 29.76 42.98 34.81
N PHE A 449 30.36 42.76 33.63
CA PHE A 449 31.41 41.74 33.55
C PHE A 449 32.43 42.05 32.46
N GLU A 450 33.68 42.16 32.89
CA GLU A 450 34.89 42.42 32.13
C GLU A 450 35.33 41.24 31.23
N MET A 451 36.10 41.62 30.20
CA MET A 451 37.24 40.92 29.58
C MET A 451 37.32 39.37 29.61
N GLU A 452 37.28 38.76 28.42
CA GLU A 452 38.45 38.15 27.74
C GLU A 452 38.19 37.96 26.24
#